data_AF-A0A059ZY12-F1
#
_entry.id   AF-A0A059ZY12-F1
#
_cell.length_a   1.000
_cell.length_b   1.000
_cell.length_c   1.000
_cell.angle_alpha   90.00
_cell.angle_beta   90.00
_cell.angle_gamma   90.00
#
_symmetry.space_group_name_H-M   'P 1'
#
loop_
_entity.id
_entity.type
_entity.pdbx_description
1 polymer ?
#
loop_
_entity_poly.entity_id
_entity_poly.type
_entity_poly.pdbx_seq_one_letter_code
_entity_poly.pdbx_strand_id
1 'polypeptide(L)'
;MSPHPESHTYLTAADLADPNKRMPINPDRGCLGGGACAPGLKYLEDFTREYEGYTLLPYIPGVYLVEKDPDGVHQIPKPIKGLFLDQERKVVDWAVFDRNLHKIKHSGVTIDTGYDLGQHSEYDVRNAARAYIREKGALPAGMNLEDLIGRLRPFFARGPGKALEGRAAMEALVAKPEFALSDQEAEFLRDTHIFRDAPTVAGQYQEKQRNGVGNFYQLPAEVQTTIIDWTWAFGTKDDSDHTRAFWQHVYRGEWAQLRRELESNTLDVGPNRAYQSVDYVRRRRALGALLGKALDRGWPENGGAC
;
A
#
# COMPACT_ATOMS: atom_id res chain seq x y z
N MET A 1 -17.57 -36.60 25.34
CA MET A 1 -16.72 -35.66 24.59
C MET A 1 -17.27 -35.61 23.18
N SER A 2 -18.17 -34.66 22.91
CA SER A 2 -18.82 -34.52 21.61
C SER A 2 -17.93 -33.70 20.67
N PRO A 3 -17.80 -34.08 19.39
CA PRO A 3 -17.19 -33.23 18.38
C PRO A 3 -18.24 -32.23 17.88
N HIS A 4 -17.93 -30.94 17.85
CA HIS A 4 -18.68 -29.99 17.03
C HIS A 4 -17.77 -29.41 15.94
N PRO A 5 -18.31 -29.24 14.72
CA PRO A 5 -17.57 -28.92 13.51
C PRO A 5 -17.44 -27.40 13.33
N GLU A 6 -16.28 -26.91 12.90
CA GLU A 6 -16.17 -25.55 12.40
C GLU A 6 -16.72 -25.51 10.97
N SER A 7 -17.98 -25.09 10.84
CA SER A 7 -18.56 -24.73 9.55
C SER A 7 -18.07 -23.35 9.14
N HIS A 8 -17.10 -23.28 8.23
CA HIS A 8 -16.76 -22.04 7.55
C HIS A 8 -17.76 -21.79 6.42
N THR A 9 -18.63 -20.79 6.59
CA THR A 9 -19.52 -20.32 5.53
C THR A 9 -18.75 -19.30 4.69
N TYR A 10 -18.42 -19.65 3.45
CA TYR A 10 -17.83 -18.71 2.49
C TYR A 10 -18.93 -17.79 1.91
N LEU A 11 -18.68 -16.49 1.84
CA LEU A 11 -19.57 -15.53 1.17
C LEU A 11 -19.60 -15.82 -0.33
N THR A 12 -20.79 -15.74 -0.93
CA THR A 12 -20.99 -15.97 -2.36
C THR A 12 -20.90 -14.64 -3.13
N ALA A 13 -20.66 -14.70 -4.44
CA ALA A 13 -20.64 -13.50 -5.29
C ALA A 13 -21.93 -12.67 -5.24
N ALA A 14 -23.07 -13.30 -4.90
CA ALA A 14 -24.34 -12.61 -4.68
C ALA A 14 -24.38 -11.80 -3.37
N ASP A 15 -23.55 -12.14 -2.38
CA ASP A 15 -23.45 -11.42 -1.11
C ASP A 15 -22.62 -10.13 -1.21
N LEU A 16 -21.76 -10.02 -2.23
CA LEU A 16 -20.87 -8.87 -2.47
C LEU A 16 -21.52 -7.75 -3.31
N ALA A 17 -22.66 -8.04 -3.96
CA ALA A 17 -23.33 -7.12 -4.89
C ALA A 17 -24.46 -6.28 -4.27
N ASP A 18 -24.78 -6.44 -2.97
CA ASP A 18 -25.88 -5.72 -2.30
C ASP A 18 -25.36 -4.50 -1.49
N PRO A 19 -25.61 -3.26 -1.93
CA PRO A 19 -25.14 -2.04 -1.26
C PRO A 19 -25.83 -1.76 0.09
N ASN A 20 -26.93 -2.46 0.41
CA ASN A 20 -27.63 -2.34 1.70
C ASN A 20 -27.23 -3.44 2.70
N LYS A 21 -26.54 -4.49 2.23
CA LYS A 21 -26.06 -5.56 3.09
C LYS A 21 -24.78 -5.09 3.76
N ARG A 22 -24.89 -4.64 5.02
CA ARG A 22 -23.72 -4.37 5.86
C ARG A 22 -22.87 -5.63 5.87
N MET A 23 -21.65 -5.52 5.33
CA MET A 23 -20.64 -6.57 5.44
C MET A 23 -20.64 -7.05 6.89
N PRO A 24 -20.73 -8.36 7.16
CA PRO A 24 -20.38 -8.86 8.47
C PRO A 24 -18.89 -8.59 8.63
N ILE A 25 -18.57 -7.41 9.16
CA ILE A 25 -17.32 -7.18 9.86
C ILE A 25 -17.29 -8.31 10.88
N ASN A 26 -16.41 -9.29 10.66
CA ASN A 26 -16.17 -10.32 11.65
C ASN A 26 -15.79 -9.60 12.95
N PRO A 27 -16.68 -9.54 13.96
CA PRO A 27 -16.45 -8.74 15.16
C PRO A 27 -15.29 -9.29 15.99
N ASP A 28 -14.82 -10.50 15.67
CA ASP A 28 -13.77 -11.18 16.44
C ASP A 28 -12.36 -11.05 15.81
N ARG A 29 -12.22 -10.37 14.66
CA ARG A 29 -10.95 -9.75 14.24
C ARG A 29 -10.92 -8.23 14.46
N GLY A 30 -12.01 -7.70 15.02
CA GLY A 30 -12.17 -6.30 15.33
C GLY A 30 -13.19 -6.09 16.45
N CYS A 31 -12.66 -5.95 17.67
CA CYS A 31 -13.23 -5.27 18.85
C CYS A 31 -14.05 -6.12 19.84
N LEU A 32 -13.68 -6.08 21.13
CA LEU A 32 -14.37 -5.33 22.21
C LEU A 32 -13.96 -5.87 23.60
N GLY A 33 -13.33 -5.01 24.39
CA GLY A 33 -12.70 -5.33 25.68
C GLY A 33 -11.29 -4.76 25.78
N GLY A 34 -11.11 -3.45 25.55
CA GLY A 34 -9.81 -2.77 25.68
C GLY A 34 -9.02 -2.46 24.39
N GLY A 35 -9.60 -2.62 23.19
CA GLY A 35 -8.81 -2.79 21.95
C GLY A 35 -8.63 -1.62 20.95
N ALA A 36 -9.40 -0.53 20.96
CA ALA A 36 -9.20 0.56 19.97
C ALA A 36 -7.93 1.39 20.24
N CYS A 37 -7.58 1.49 21.53
CA CYS A 37 -6.45 2.24 22.06
C CYS A 37 -5.25 1.36 22.42
N ALA A 38 -5.28 0.07 22.08
CA ALA A 38 -4.14 -0.82 22.31
C ALA A 38 -2.92 -0.28 21.54
N PRO A 39 -1.77 -0.08 22.19
CA PRO A 39 -0.55 0.33 21.51
C PRO A 39 -0.15 -0.72 20.47
N GLY A 40 0.10 -0.28 19.25
CA GLY A 40 0.62 -1.15 18.20
C GLY A 40 0.42 -0.56 16.82
N LEU A 41 1.12 -1.11 15.83
CA LEU A 41 0.90 -0.75 14.44
C LEU A 41 -0.45 -1.31 13.98
N LYS A 42 -1.32 -0.41 13.53
CA LYS A 42 -2.65 -0.72 13.01
C LYS A 42 -2.73 -0.18 11.59
N TYR A 43 -3.12 -1.01 10.66
CA TYR A 43 -3.16 -0.64 9.26
C TYR A 43 -4.26 -1.42 8.53
N LEU A 44 -5.03 -0.73 7.71
CA LEU A 44 -6.15 -1.29 6.95
C LEU A 44 -5.66 -1.60 5.53
N GLU A 45 -5.15 -2.81 5.32
CA GLU A 45 -4.51 -3.24 4.06
C GLU A 45 -5.43 -3.13 2.85
N ASP A 46 -6.71 -3.45 3.01
CA ASP A 46 -7.72 -3.35 1.95
C ASP A 46 -7.88 -1.92 1.43
N PHE A 47 -7.67 -0.90 2.26
CA PHE A 47 -7.76 0.50 1.84
C PHE A 47 -6.68 0.80 0.80
N THR A 48 -5.42 0.57 1.14
CA THR A 48 -4.32 0.88 0.23
C THR A 48 -4.43 0.04 -1.04
N ARG A 49 -4.78 -1.24 -0.93
CA ARG A 49 -5.01 -2.10 -2.09
C ARG A 49 -6.07 -1.53 -3.06
N GLU A 50 -7.19 -1.02 -2.53
CA GLU A 50 -8.25 -0.42 -3.35
C GLU A 50 -7.76 0.82 -4.10
N TYR A 51 -6.99 1.71 -3.45
CA TYR A 51 -6.63 3.01 -4.02
C TYR A 51 -5.26 3.05 -4.72
N GLU A 52 -4.38 2.07 -4.47
CA GLU A 52 -3.12 1.88 -5.21
C GLU A 52 -3.35 1.74 -6.70
N GLY A 53 -4.35 0.92 -7.02
CA GLY A 53 -4.72 0.50 -8.35
C GLY A 53 -4.99 1.65 -9.31
N TYR A 54 -5.45 2.77 -8.77
CA TYR A 54 -5.81 3.96 -9.50
C TYR A 54 -4.63 4.94 -9.64
N THR A 55 -3.75 5.03 -8.64
CA THR A 55 -2.68 6.05 -8.61
C THR A 55 -1.45 5.72 -9.44
N LEU A 56 -1.34 4.50 -9.97
CA LEU A 56 -0.12 4.09 -10.64
C LEU A 56 -0.03 4.65 -12.07
N LEU A 57 0.97 5.52 -12.22
CA LEU A 57 1.64 5.75 -13.50
C LEU A 57 1.96 4.40 -14.16
N PRO A 58 2.11 4.34 -15.49
CA PRO A 58 2.56 3.13 -16.16
C PRO A 58 3.77 2.51 -15.43
N TYR A 59 3.76 1.21 -15.23
CA TYR A 59 4.80 0.46 -14.50
C TYR A 59 5.19 -0.80 -15.27
N ILE A 60 6.23 -1.49 -14.82
CA ILE A 60 6.65 -2.78 -15.39
C ILE A 60 6.14 -3.88 -14.45
N PRO A 61 5.12 -4.64 -14.84
CA PRO A 61 4.53 -5.64 -13.94
C PRO A 61 5.49 -6.82 -13.73
N GLY A 62 5.73 -7.14 -12.45
CA GLY A 62 6.45 -8.33 -12.01
C GLY A 62 5.49 -9.40 -11.54
N VAL A 63 5.15 -10.33 -12.43
CA VAL A 63 4.50 -11.65 -12.17
C VAL A 63 3.44 -11.70 -11.06
N TYR A 64 2.66 -10.64 -10.97
CA TYR A 64 1.25 -10.70 -10.65
C TYR A 64 0.57 -10.25 -11.93
N LEU A 65 0.28 -11.23 -12.80
CA LEU A 65 -0.36 -10.96 -14.07
C LEU A 65 -1.80 -10.58 -13.77
N VAL A 66 -2.02 -9.28 -13.77
CA VAL A 66 -3.31 -8.63 -13.54
C VAL A 66 -4.28 -9.03 -14.64
N GLU A 67 -5.02 -10.11 -14.40
CA GLU A 67 -6.40 -10.21 -14.84
C GLU A 67 -7.13 -11.19 -13.91
N LYS A 68 -7.42 -10.73 -12.68
CA LYS A 68 -8.60 -11.23 -11.97
C LYS A 68 -9.29 -10.08 -11.26
N ASP A 69 -10.30 -9.55 -11.94
CA ASP A 69 -11.59 -9.33 -11.28
C ASP A 69 -12.73 -9.52 -12.32
N PRO A 70 -13.53 -10.60 -12.25
CA PRO A 70 -14.79 -10.71 -13.00
C PRO A 70 -15.82 -9.65 -12.58
N ASP A 71 -15.61 -9.03 -11.41
CA ASP A 71 -16.65 -8.26 -10.70
C ASP A 71 -16.45 -6.73 -10.81
N GLY A 72 -15.32 -6.28 -11.39
CA GLY A 72 -15.11 -4.87 -11.78
C GLY A 72 -14.96 -3.86 -10.63
N VAL A 73 -14.80 -4.33 -9.38
CA VAL A 73 -14.69 -3.46 -8.20
C VAL A 73 -13.23 -3.11 -7.89
N HIS A 74 -12.29 -3.97 -8.25
CA HIS A 74 -10.86 -3.78 -8.00
C HIS A 74 -10.10 -3.46 -9.30
N GLN A 75 -9.84 -2.18 -9.59
CA GLN A 75 -8.94 -1.82 -10.68
C GLN A 75 -7.50 -1.96 -10.20
N ILE A 76 -6.92 -3.13 -10.39
CA ILE A 76 -5.49 -3.33 -10.28
C ILE A 76 -4.79 -2.43 -11.34
N PRO A 77 -3.58 -1.90 -11.10
CA PRO A 77 -2.90 -0.99 -12.03
C PRO A 77 -2.91 -1.55 -13.46
N LYS A 78 -3.35 -0.75 -14.43
CA LYS A 78 -3.51 -1.27 -15.81
C LYS A 78 -2.14 -1.42 -16.46
N PRO A 79 -1.70 -2.64 -16.81
CA PRO A 79 -0.49 -2.81 -17.61
C PRO A 79 -0.64 -2.03 -18.92
N ILE A 80 0.48 -1.55 -19.49
CA ILE A 80 0.43 -0.89 -20.80
C ILE A 80 -0.23 -1.86 -21.79
N LYS A 81 -1.35 -1.42 -22.38
CA LYS A 81 -2.12 -2.24 -23.30
C LYS A 81 -1.24 -2.70 -24.47
N GLY A 82 -1.19 -4.01 -24.70
CA GLY A 82 -0.40 -4.63 -25.77
C GLY A 82 1.10 -4.67 -25.50
N LEU A 83 1.56 -4.37 -24.27
CA LEU A 83 2.98 -4.47 -23.92
C LEU A 83 3.51 -5.89 -24.00
N PHE A 84 2.71 -6.85 -23.52
CA PHE A 84 3.00 -8.26 -23.64
C PHE A 84 2.19 -8.85 -24.80
N LEU A 85 2.89 -9.50 -25.72
CA LEU A 85 2.30 -10.36 -26.75
C LEU A 85 1.86 -11.70 -26.13
N ASP A 86 2.61 -12.16 -25.13
CA ASP A 86 2.30 -13.32 -24.30
C ASP A 86 2.78 -13.01 -22.88
N GLN A 87 1.83 -12.88 -21.96
CA GLN A 87 2.11 -12.43 -20.61
C GLN A 87 2.70 -13.55 -19.73
N GLU A 88 2.28 -14.80 -19.94
CA GLU A 88 2.80 -15.97 -19.21
C GLU A 88 4.26 -16.25 -19.61
N ARG A 89 4.56 -16.11 -20.90
CA ARG A 89 5.91 -16.31 -21.43
C ARG A 89 6.76 -15.04 -21.43
N LYS A 90 6.22 -13.92 -20.93
CA LYS A 90 6.87 -12.61 -20.85
C LYS A 90 7.43 -12.16 -22.21
N VAL A 91 6.70 -12.44 -23.28
CA VAL A 91 7.05 -11.98 -24.63
C VAL A 91 6.58 -10.54 -24.78
N VAL A 92 7.53 -9.62 -24.93
CA VAL A 92 7.28 -8.18 -24.99
C VAL A 92 7.18 -7.70 -26.44
N ASP A 93 6.19 -6.87 -26.73
CA ASP A 93 6.21 -6.02 -27.91
C ASP A 93 7.14 -4.83 -27.65
N TRP A 94 8.38 -4.94 -28.11
CA TRP A 94 9.39 -3.90 -27.93
C TRP A 94 9.02 -2.57 -28.60
N ALA A 95 8.23 -2.59 -29.67
CA ALA A 95 7.77 -1.36 -30.31
C ALA A 95 6.72 -0.65 -29.44
N VAL A 96 5.83 -1.38 -28.76
CA VAL A 96 4.91 -0.83 -27.76
C VAL A 96 5.67 -0.32 -26.54
N PHE A 97 6.66 -1.09 -26.05
CA PHE A 97 7.52 -0.69 -24.94
C PHE A 97 8.22 0.65 -25.24
N ASP A 98 8.91 0.75 -26.37
CA ASP A 98 9.70 1.93 -26.72
C ASP A 98 8.83 3.18 -26.89
N ARG A 99 7.63 3.05 -27.48
CA ARG A 99 6.66 4.17 -27.57
C ARG A 99 6.21 4.67 -26.19
N ASN A 100 6.22 3.81 -25.18
CA ASN A 100 5.78 4.15 -23.82
C ASN A 100 6.94 4.33 -22.82
N LEU A 101 8.20 4.16 -23.24
CA LEU A 101 9.37 4.23 -22.36
C LEU A 101 9.42 5.53 -21.56
N HIS A 102 9.06 6.66 -22.16
CA HIS A 102 9.02 7.96 -21.47
C HIS A 102 8.09 7.98 -20.24
N LYS A 103 7.10 7.08 -20.16
CA LYS A 103 6.16 6.95 -19.04
C LYS A 103 6.64 5.97 -17.96
N ILE A 104 7.41 4.95 -18.34
CA ILE A 104 7.85 3.84 -17.46
C ILE A 104 9.36 3.86 -17.16
N LYS A 105 10.09 4.84 -17.68
CA LYS A 105 11.56 4.89 -17.57
C LYS A 105 12.09 4.89 -16.13
N HIS A 106 11.26 5.28 -15.16
CA HIS A 106 11.58 5.30 -13.73
C HIS A 106 10.91 4.17 -12.94
N SER A 107 10.26 3.23 -13.64
CA SER A 107 9.59 2.09 -13.02
C SER A 107 10.51 0.88 -13.09
N GLY A 108 10.71 0.21 -11.96
CA GLY A 108 11.27 -1.14 -11.94
C GLY A 108 10.19 -2.21 -12.06
N VAL A 109 10.59 -3.45 -11.82
CA VAL A 109 9.66 -4.59 -11.75
C VAL A 109 8.82 -4.45 -10.47
N THR A 110 7.51 -4.32 -10.63
CA THR A 110 6.57 -4.06 -9.52
C THR A 110 5.80 -5.31 -9.14
N ILE A 111 5.75 -5.63 -7.85
CA ILE A 111 4.94 -6.74 -7.30
C ILE A 111 3.62 -6.20 -6.74
N ASP A 112 2.53 -6.94 -7.00
CA ASP A 112 1.18 -6.66 -6.51
C ASP A 112 0.81 -5.17 -6.65
N THR A 113 0.34 -4.55 -5.57
CA THR A 113 0.00 -3.14 -5.49
C THR A 113 1.24 -2.31 -5.15
N GLY A 114 2.06 -2.03 -6.16
CA GLY A 114 3.00 -0.90 -6.14
C GLY A 114 4.39 -1.14 -5.54
N TYR A 115 4.74 -2.37 -5.14
CA TYR A 115 6.09 -2.62 -4.61
C TYR A 115 7.14 -2.68 -5.73
N ASP A 116 7.74 -1.53 -6.05
CA ASP A 116 8.77 -1.39 -7.08
C ASP A 116 10.14 -1.89 -6.58
N LEU A 117 10.50 -3.11 -6.98
CA LEU A 117 11.77 -3.73 -6.60
C LEU A 117 12.98 -2.97 -7.14
N GLY A 118 12.83 -2.25 -8.26
CA GLY A 118 13.90 -1.51 -8.90
C GLY A 118 14.40 -0.34 -8.05
N GLN A 119 13.61 0.10 -7.07
CA GLN A 119 13.96 1.17 -6.13
C GLN A 119 14.54 0.66 -4.81
N HIS A 120 14.64 -0.66 -4.63
CA HIS A 120 15.04 -1.27 -3.37
C HIS A 120 16.20 -2.24 -3.52
N SER A 121 17.10 -2.23 -2.53
CA SER A 121 18.18 -3.20 -2.49
C SER A 121 17.72 -4.51 -1.85
N GLU A 122 18.44 -5.60 -2.13
CA GLU A 122 18.24 -6.90 -1.44
C GLU A 122 18.29 -6.75 0.08
N TYR A 123 19.18 -5.89 0.58
CA TYR A 123 19.34 -5.62 2.01
C TYR A 123 18.07 -4.98 2.59
N ASP A 124 17.50 -3.99 1.91
CA ASP A 124 16.31 -3.27 2.38
C ASP A 124 15.10 -4.20 2.44
N VAL A 125 14.85 -4.96 1.37
CA VAL A 125 13.72 -5.90 1.30
C VAL A 125 13.87 -7.00 2.34
N ARG A 126 15.07 -7.58 2.49
CA ARG A 126 15.33 -8.61 3.51
C ARG A 126 15.11 -8.07 4.93
N ASN A 127 15.55 -6.85 5.22
CA ASN A 127 15.38 -6.27 6.56
C ASN A 127 13.93 -5.90 6.86
N ALA A 128 13.20 -5.36 5.88
CA ALA A 128 11.77 -5.10 5.99
C ALA A 128 11.01 -6.40 6.27
N ALA A 129 11.29 -7.46 5.51
CA ALA A 129 10.69 -8.78 5.72
C ALA A 129 10.98 -9.35 7.11
N ARG A 130 12.23 -9.29 7.58
CA ARG A 130 12.60 -9.74 8.93
C ARG A 130 11.93 -8.92 10.03
N ALA A 131 11.77 -7.61 9.83
CA ALA A 131 11.06 -6.76 10.78
C ALA A 131 9.58 -7.11 10.86
N TYR A 132 8.93 -7.30 9.72
CA TYR A 132 7.53 -7.73 9.65
C TYR A 132 7.31 -9.09 10.32
N ILE A 133 8.18 -10.06 10.08
CA ILE A 133 8.11 -11.39 10.72
C ILE A 133 8.26 -11.28 12.25
N ARG A 134 9.18 -10.44 12.74
CA ARG A 134 9.35 -10.23 14.18
C ARG A 134 8.10 -9.64 14.83
N GLU A 135 7.42 -8.72 14.15
CA GLU A 135 6.20 -8.09 14.66
C GLU A 135 4.99 -9.02 14.60
N LYS A 136 4.77 -9.69 13.48
CA LYS A 136 3.61 -10.56 13.25
C LYS A 136 3.78 -11.97 13.81
N GLY A 137 5.00 -12.33 14.23
CA GLY A 137 5.32 -13.59 14.88
C GLY A 137 5.50 -14.79 13.96
N ALA A 138 5.30 -14.67 12.65
CA ALA A 138 5.49 -15.78 11.72
C ALA A 138 5.76 -15.34 10.27
N LEU A 139 6.59 -16.11 9.56
CA LEU A 139 6.61 -16.17 8.11
C LEU A 139 5.43 -17.05 7.65
N PRO A 140 4.74 -16.74 6.54
CA PRO A 140 3.65 -17.59 6.06
C PRO A 140 4.11 -19.05 5.85
N ALA A 141 3.23 -20.00 6.16
CA ALA A 141 3.57 -21.43 6.16
C ALA A 141 4.04 -21.89 4.77
N GLY A 142 5.15 -22.65 4.73
CA GLY A 142 5.71 -23.16 3.48
C GLY A 142 6.58 -22.18 2.71
N MET A 143 6.65 -20.91 3.13
CA MET A 143 7.54 -19.91 2.53
C MET A 143 8.97 -20.04 3.07
N ASN A 144 9.96 -19.81 2.22
CA ASN A 144 11.36 -19.64 2.62
C ASN A 144 11.83 -18.24 2.22
N LEU A 145 12.13 -17.40 3.21
CA LEU A 145 12.50 -16.00 2.96
C LEU A 145 13.77 -15.88 2.09
N GLU A 146 14.80 -16.69 2.32
CA GLU A 146 16.05 -16.55 1.56
C GLU A 146 15.90 -17.10 0.13
N ASP A 147 15.04 -18.11 -0.09
CA ASP A 147 14.65 -18.53 -1.45
C ASP A 147 13.90 -17.41 -2.19
N LEU A 148 12.89 -16.82 -1.53
CA LEU A 148 12.11 -15.71 -2.09
C LEU A 148 13.04 -14.53 -2.46
N ILE A 149 13.89 -14.10 -1.54
CA ILE A 149 14.87 -13.03 -1.79
C ILE A 149 15.83 -13.42 -2.93
N GLY A 150 16.26 -14.68 -3.00
CA GLY A 150 17.10 -15.20 -4.09
C GLY A 150 16.41 -15.10 -5.47
N ARG A 151 15.12 -15.43 -5.55
CA ARG A 151 14.31 -15.29 -6.76
C ARG A 151 14.10 -13.82 -7.17
N LEU A 152 13.98 -12.92 -6.21
CA LEU A 152 13.80 -11.48 -6.45
C LEU A 152 15.07 -10.73 -6.84
N ARG A 153 16.25 -11.27 -6.49
CA ARG A 153 17.57 -10.64 -6.69
C ARG A 153 17.78 -9.99 -8.07
N PRO A 154 17.38 -10.59 -9.20
CA PRO A 154 17.59 -9.99 -10.52
C PRO A 154 16.88 -8.65 -10.73
N PHE A 155 15.87 -8.35 -9.91
CA PHE A 155 14.98 -7.20 -10.06
C PHE A 155 15.28 -6.03 -9.11
N PHE A 156 16.19 -6.23 -8.15
CA PHE A 156 16.56 -5.20 -7.18
C PHE A 156 17.42 -4.09 -7.79
N ALA A 157 17.40 -2.94 -7.12
CA ALA A 157 18.39 -1.88 -7.31
C ALA A 157 19.82 -2.44 -7.15
N ARG A 158 20.75 -1.95 -7.98
CA ARG A 158 22.16 -2.40 -7.98
C ARG A 158 23.03 -1.65 -6.97
N GLY A 159 22.41 -0.99 -6.00
CA GLY A 159 23.04 -0.20 -4.94
C GLY A 159 22.46 1.22 -4.81
N PRO A 160 23.00 2.04 -3.89
CA PRO A 160 22.52 3.39 -3.63
C PRO A 160 22.55 4.25 -4.90
N GLY A 161 21.40 4.84 -5.25
CA GLY A 161 21.23 5.67 -6.44
C GLY A 161 21.33 4.91 -7.77
N LYS A 162 21.32 3.57 -7.76
CA LYS A 162 21.41 2.71 -8.95
C LYS A 162 20.15 1.88 -9.10
N ALA A 163 19.03 2.57 -9.33
CA ALA A 163 17.75 1.92 -9.58
C ALA A 163 17.83 0.98 -10.79
N LEU A 164 17.11 -0.14 -10.74
CA LEU A 164 16.88 -1.01 -11.90
C LEU A 164 15.52 -0.66 -12.49
N GLU A 165 15.51 0.23 -13.48
CA GLU A 165 14.29 0.85 -14.01
C GLU A 165 14.19 0.79 -15.54
N GLY A 166 12.99 1.02 -16.06
CA GLY A 166 12.69 1.14 -17.48
C GLY A 166 13.14 -0.09 -18.28
N ARG A 167 13.95 0.15 -19.32
CA ARG A 167 14.40 -0.92 -20.22
C ARG A 167 15.20 -2.00 -19.49
N ALA A 168 16.06 -1.64 -18.55
CA ALA A 168 16.88 -2.60 -17.81
C ALA A 168 16.03 -3.51 -16.92
N ALA A 169 14.98 -2.96 -16.30
CA ALA A 169 14.01 -3.74 -15.52
C ALA A 169 13.22 -4.71 -16.41
N MET A 170 12.76 -4.24 -17.57
CA MET A 170 12.05 -5.09 -18.53
C MET A 170 12.94 -6.22 -19.05
N GLU A 171 14.19 -5.91 -19.44
CA GLU A 171 15.14 -6.92 -19.90
C GLU A 171 15.46 -7.95 -18.81
N ALA A 172 15.58 -7.53 -17.54
CA ALA A 172 15.74 -8.45 -16.42
C ALA A 172 14.52 -9.38 -16.25
N LEU A 173 13.30 -8.86 -16.41
CA LEU A 173 12.06 -9.63 -16.35
C LEU A 173 11.96 -10.66 -17.48
N VAL A 174 12.24 -10.24 -18.71
CA VAL A 174 12.21 -11.12 -19.91
C VAL A 174 13.29 -12.19 -19.85
N ALA A 175 14.44 -11.91 -19.25
CA ALA A 175 15.52 -12.89 -19.04
C ALA A 175 15.16 -13.99 -18.01
N LYS A 176 14.03 -13.85 -17.32
CA LYS A 176 13.54 -14.77 -16.29
C LYS A 176 12.09 -15.19 -16.54
N PRO A 177 11.77 -15.83 -17.68
CA PRO A 177 10.38 -16.22 -18.00
C PRO A 177 9.76 -17.14 -16.94
N GLU A 178 10.57 -17.94 -16.24
CA GLU A 178 10.17 -18.87 -15.18
C GLU A 178 9.85 -18.21 -13.84
N PHE A 179 10.30 -16.98 -13.60
CA PHE A 179 10.06 -16.30 -12.33
C PHE A 179 8.55 -16.17 -12.11
N ALA A 180 8.07 -16.59 -10.95
CA ALA A 180 6.69 -16.41 -10.50
C ALA A 180 6.66 -16.35 -8.98
N LEU A 181 5.65 -15.65 -8.47
CA LEU A 181 5.32 -15.60 -7.05
C LEU A 181 3.95 -16.26 -6.84
N SER A 182 3.78 -16.91 -5.69
CA SER A 182 2.43 -17.26 -5.24
C SER A 182 1.69 -16.01 -4.76
N ASP A 183 0.36 -16.07 -4.68
CA ASP A 183 -0.45 -14.98 -4.11
C ASP A 183 0.03 -14.62 -2.69
N GLN A 184 0.33 -15.65 -1.88
CA GLN A 184 0.83 -15.47 -0.52
C GLN A 184 2.20 -14.79 -0.46
N GLU A 185 3.09 -15.04 -1.43
CA GLU A 185 4.38 -14.36 -1.53
C GLU A 185 4.23 -12.90 -1.94
N ALA A 186 3.34 -12.61 -2.90
CA ALA A 186 3.06 -11.26 -3.35
C ALA A 186 2.43 -10.41 -2.23
N GLU A 187 1.44 -10.96 -1.52
CA GLU A 187 0.80 -10.33 -0.35
C GLU A 187 1.82 -10.08 0.77
N PHE A 188 2.64 -11.09 1.10
CA PHE A 188 3.70 -10.93 2.09
C PHE A 188 4.64 -9.78 1.74
N LEU A 189 5.12 -9.71 0.49
CA LEU A 189 6.02 -8.64 0.07
C LEU A 189 5.37 -7.26 0.13
N ARG A 190 4.12 -7.13 -0.30
CA ARG A 190 3.34 -5.88 -0.16
C ARG A 190 3.29 -5.44 1.31
N ASP A 191 2.87 -6.34 2.20
CA ASP A 191 2.72 -6.00 3.63
C ASP A 191 4.06 -5.63 4.26
N THR A 192 5.16 -6.29 3.88
CA THR A 192 6.51 -5.95 4.36
C THR A 192 6.95 -4.57 3.91
N HIS A 193 6.56 -4.14 2.70
CA HIS A 193 6.88 -2.82 2.20
C HIS A 193 6.14 -1.74 2.99
N ILE A 194 4.85 -1.93 3.23
CA ILE A 194 4.03 -1.01 4.04
C ILE A 194 4.61 -0.92 5.46
N PHE A 195 5.00 -2.06 6.04
CA PHE A 195 5.60 -2.12 7.36
C PHE A 195 6.95 -1.39 7.45
N ARG A 196 7.73 -1.37 6.36
CA ARG A 196 9.05 -0.74 6.33
C ARG A 196 9.01 0.75 6.67
N ASP A 197 8.01 1.47 6.15
CA ASP A 197 7.96 2.93 6.28
C ASP A 197 7.27 3.37 7.59
N ALA A 198 6.54 2.46 8.25
CA ALA A 198 5.83 2.73 9.49
C ALA A 198 6.75 3.21 10.64
N PRO A 199 7.95 2.63 10.90
CA PRO A 199 8.87 3.17 11.91
C PRO A 199 9.36 4.59 11.60
N THR A 200 9.63 4.91 10.33
CA THR A 200 10.05 6.26 9.92
C THR A 200 8.92 7.26 10.16
N VAL A 201 7.70 6.90 9.73
CA VAL A 201 6.49 7.69 9.94
C VAL A 201 6.20 7.91 11.43
N ALA A 202 6.28 6.85 12.23
CA ALA A 202 6.06 6.93 13.67
C ALA A 202 7.12 7.82 14.35
N GLY A 203 8.38 7.73 13.92
CA GLY A 203 9.46 8.58 14.41
C GLY A 203 9.23 10.07 14.09
N GLN A 204 8.89 10.38 12.85
CA GLN A 204 8.55 11.75 12.41
C GLN A 204 7.37 12.31 13.20
N TYR A 205 6.31 11.52 13.33
CA TYR A 205 5.15 11.85 14.15
C TYR A 205 5.55 12.18 15.59
N GLN A 206 6.30 11.28 16.23
CA GLN A 206 6.66 11.40 17.64
C GLN A 206 7.56 12.63 17.92
N GLU A 207 8.46 12.95 16.99
CA GLU A 207 9.38 14.08 17.10
C GLU A 207 8.67 15.43 16.97
N LYS A 208 7.70 15.53 16.05
CA LYS A 208 7.15 16.82 15.62
C LYS A 208 5.73 17.10 16.10
N GLN A 209 5.03 16.10 16.65
CA GLN A 209 3.68 16.29 17.20
C GLN A 209 3.66 17.34 18.32
N ARG A 210 2.59 18.14 18.37
CA ARG A 210 2.34 19.08 19.47
C ARG A 210 1.90 18.33 20.72
N ASN A 211 2.32 18.82 21.89
CA ASN A 211 1.88 18.27 23.19
C ASN A 211 0.36 18.04 23.23
N GLY A 212 -0.06 16.81 23.56
CA GLY A 212 -1.47 16.41 23.65
C GLY A 212 -2.02 15.65 22.43
N VAL A 213 -1.20 15.42 21.40
CA VAL A 213 -1.57 14.67 20.17
C VAL A 213 -1.21 13.16 20.29
N GLY A 214 -0.64 12.73 21.42
CA GLY A 214 -0.43 11.30 21.74
C GLY A 214 0.74 10.65 20.99
N ASN A 215 0.90 9.33 21.16
CA ASN A 215 1.88 8.52 20.42
C ASN A 215 1.23 7.93 19.15
N PHE A 216 1.99 7.85 18.06
CA PHE A 216 1.54 7.25 16.80
C PHE A 216 0.88 5.87 16.97
N TYR A 217 1.49 4.98 17.76
CA TYR A 217 0.99 3.62 17.98
C TYR A 217 -0.28 3.56 18.82
N GLN A 218 -0.65 4.66 19.49
CA GLN A 218 -1.90 4.76 20.24
C GLN A 218 -3.05 5.26 19.37
N LEU A 219 -2.77 5.81 18.19
CA LEU A 219 -3.80 6.29 17.26
C LEU A 219 -4.71 5.13 16.80
N PRO A 220 -5.97 5.42 16.43
CA PRO A 220 -6.86 4.43 15.84
C PRO A 220 -6.37 4.01 14.44
N ALA A 221 -6.83 2.84 13.98
CA ALA A 221 -6.36 2.23 12.74
C ALA A 221 -6.58 3.13 11.52
N GLU A 222 -7.70 3.83 11.47
CA GLU A 222 -8.07 4.76 10.40
C GLU A 222 -7.08 5.94 10.29
N VAL A 223 -6.62 6.46 11.43
CA VAL A 223 -5.65 7.57 11.48
C VAL A 223 -4.25 7.07 11.13
N GLN A 224 -3.81 5.95 11.70
CA GLN A 224 -2.51 5.35 11.34
C GLN A 224 -2.46 5.01 9.85
N THR A 225 -3.52 4.40 9.31
CA THR A 225 -3.64 4.09 7.88
C THR A 225 -3.57 5.36 7.04
N THR A 226 -4.25 6.43 7.45
CA THR A 226 -4.21 7.69 6.69
C THR A 226 -2.79 8.25 6.56
N ILE A 227 -2.02 8.20 7.64
CA ILE A 227 -0.64 8.70 7.65
C ILE A 227 0.28 7.78 6.83
N ILE A 228 0.19 6.45 7.02
CA ILE A 228 1.00 5.47 6.30
C ILE A 228 0.70 5.49 4.80
N ASP A 229 -0.58 5.52 4.40
CA ASP A 229 -1.00 5.55 3.00
C ASP A 229 -0.58 6.86 2.31
N TRP A 230 -0.64 7.99 3.02
CA TRP A 230 -0.11 9.24 2.50
C TRP A 230 1.40 9.14 2.23
N THR A 231 2.16 8.62 3.19
CA THR A 231 3.60 8.41 3.02
C THR A 231 3.93 7.47 1.87
N TRP A 232 3.12 6.44 1.70
CA TRP A 232 3.24 5.54 0.57
C TRP A 232 3.04 6.27 -0.78
N ALA A 233 1.95 7.03 -0.92
CA ALA A 233 1.57 7.62 -2.21
C ALA A 233 2.34 8.91 -2.57
N PHE A 234 2.74 9.68 -1.55
CA PHE A 234 3.36 11.00 -1.69
C PHE A 234 4.81 11.07 -1.18
N GLY A 235 5.32 9.99 -0.59
CA GLY A 235 6.67 9.90 -0.05
C GLY A 235 6.79 10.26 1.44
N THR A 236 7.93 9.88 2.02
CA THR A 236 8.24 10.00 3.46
C THR A 236 8.69 11.39 3.90
N LYS A 237 9.04 12.29 2.99
CA LYS A 237 9.48 13.65 3.35
C LYS A 237 8.29 14.46 3.83
N ASP A 238 8.41 15.10 4.97
CA ASP A 238 7.31 15.85 5.60
C ASP A 238 7.36 17.37 5.36
N ASP A 239 8.38 17.84 4.67
CA ASP A 239 8.64 19.25 4.37
C ASP A 239 8.55 19.59 2.87
N SER A 240 8.33 18.59 2.03
CA SER A 240 8.23 18.76 0.58
C SER A 240 6.93 19.47 0.20
N ASP A 241 6.93 20.23 -0.90
CA ASP A 241 5.77 21.06 -1.28
C ASP A 241 4.46 20.27 -1.42
N HIS A 242 4.53 18.98 -1.73
CA HIS A 242 3.37 18.11 -1.90
C HIS A 242 2.94 17.34 -0.65
N THR A 243 3.69 17.43 0.44
CA THR A 243 3.43 16.71 1.69
C THR A 243 3.32 17.62 2.91
N ARG A 244 3.87 18.84 2.82
CA ARG A 244 3.98 19.79 3.93
C ARG A 244 2.63 20.10 4.60
N ALA A 245 1.59 20.41 3.82
CA ALA A 245 0.29 20.78 4.38
C ALA A 245 -0.34 19.61 5.16
N PHE A 246 -0.28 18.40 4.59
CA PHE A 246 -0.75 17.18 5.26
C PHE A 246 -0.07 16.99 6.61
N TRP A 247 1.26 16.99 6.64
CA TRP A 247 2.02 16.76 7.86
C TRP A 247 1.84 17.86 8.90
N GLN A 248 1.63 19.11 8.48
CA GLN A 248 1.31 20.18 9.43
C GLN A 248 0.00 19.91 10.18
N HIS A 249 -1.05 19.41 9.49
CA HIS A 249 -2.27 19.01 10.18
C HIS A 249 -2.04 17.81 11.10
N VAL A 250 -1.33 16.78 10.62
CA VAL A 250 -1.00 15.57 11.40
C VAL A 250 -0.29 15.93 12.70
N TYR A 251 0.76 16.75 12.63
CA TYR A 251 1.54 17.13 13.83
C TYR A 251 0.77 18.02 14.80
N ARG A 252 -0.22 18.78 14.31
CA ARG A 252 -1.10 19.60 15.15
C ARG A 252 -2.32 18.83 15.64
N GLY A 253 -2.53 17.61 15.15
CA GLY A 253 -3.71 16.80 15.39
C GLY A 253 -4.99 17.45 14.86
N GLU A 254 -4.94 18.25 13.79
CA GLU A 254 -6.08 18.99 13.22
C GLU A 254 -6.96 18.06 12.34
N TRP A 255 -7.43 16.95 12.90
CA TRP A 255 -8.05 15.84 12.16
C TRP A 255 -9.32 16.23 11.40
N ALA A 256 -10.18 17.04 12.02
CA ALA A 256 -11.41 17.49 11.36
C ALA A 256 -11.13 18.45 10.20
N GLN A 257 -10.09 19.29 10.30
CA GLN A 257 -9.69 20.16 9.20
C GLN A 257 -9.05 19.35 8.08
N LEU A 258 -8.13 18.44 8.41
CA LEU A 258 -7.49 17.55 7.45
C LEU A 258 -8.53 16.74 6.66
N ARG A 259 -9.52 16.15 7.34
CA ARG A 259 -10.65 15.47 6.70
C ARG A 259 -11.32 16.37 5.65
N ARG A 260 -11.72 17.59 6.03
CA ARG A 260 -12.43 18.51 5.12
C ARG A 260 -11.59 18.85 3.91
N GLU A 261 -10.30 19.13 4.08
CA GLU A 261 -9.41 19.50 2.98
C GLU A 261 -9.12 18.33 2.04
N LEU A 262 -9.04 17.11 2.58
CA LEU A 262 -8.93 15.87 1.80
C LEU A 262 -10.21 15.58 0.98
N GLU A 263 -11.39 15.65 1.60
CA GLU A 263 -12.68 15.39 0.95
C GLU A 263 -13.01 16.45 -0.13
N SER A 264 -12.74 17.73 0.17
CA SER A 264 -12.98 18.84 -0.76
C SER A 264 -11.86 19.03 -1.78
N ASN A 265 -10.75 18.30 -1.65
CA ASN A 265 -9.56 18.42 -2.50
C ASN A 265 -8.98 19.85 -2.50
N THR A 266 -8.95 20.50 -1.34
CA THR A 266 -8.35 21.82 -1.14
C THR A 266 -6.99 21.77 -0.43
N LEU A 267 -6.59 20.59 0.05
CA LEU A 267 -5.27 20.37 0.65
C LEU A 267 -4.16 20.71 -0.36
N ASP A 268 -3.22 21.57 0.02
CA ASP A 268 -2.11 21.96 -0.85
C ASP A 268 -1.14 20.78 -1.05
N VAL A 269 -1.03 20.33 -2.30
CA VAL A 269 -0.08 19.29 -2.75
C VAL A 269 0.94 19.83 -3.76
N GLY A 270 1.10 21.15 -3.80
CA GLY A 270 2.06 21.82 -4.66
C GLY A 270 1.73 21.73 -6.16
N PRO A 271 2.64 22.22 -7.02
CA PRO A 271 2.38 22.41 -8.45
C PRO A 271 2.54 21.14 -9.29
N ASN A 272 2.95 20.01 -8.71
CA ASN A 272 3.20 18.79 -9.48
C ASN A 272 1.88 18.20 -9.97
N ARG A 273 1.68 18.21 -11.30
CA ARG A 273 0.45 17.74 -11.95
C ARG A 273 0.15 16.26 -11.70
N ALA A 274 1.14 15.43 -11.40
CA ALA A 274 0.90 14.02 -11.06
C ALA A 274 -0.01 13.90 -9.82
N TYR A 275 0.28 14.67 -8.77
CA TYR A 275 -0.50 14.72 -7.53
C TYR A 275 -1.83 15.46 -7.66
N GLN A 276 -2.08 16.12 -8.79
CA GLN A 276 -3.35 16.77 -9.12
C GLN A 276 -4.23 15.91 -10.03
N SER A 277 -3.76 14.73 -10.44
CA SER A 277 -4.52 13.81 -11.29
C SER A 277 -5.77 13.28 -10.58
N VAL A 278 -6.76 12.87 -11.37
CA VAL A 278 -8.06 12.34 -10.88
C VAL A 278 -7.87 11.21 -9.88
N ASP A 279 -6.86 10.36 -10.08
CA ASP A 279 -6.61 9.21 -9.23
C ASP A 279 -6.07 9.61 -7.85
N TYR A 280 -5.11 10.52 -7.80
CA TYR A 280 -4.62 11.09 -6.54
C TYR A 280 -5.71 11.89 -5.82
N VAL A 281 -6.58 12.59 -6.55
CA VAL A 281 -7.76 13.26 -5.99
C VAL A 281 -8.72 12.25 -5.37
N ARG A 282 -9.00 11.14 -6.04
CA ARG A 282 -9.87 10.07 -5.52
C ARG A 282 -9.27 9.46 -4.24
N ARG A 283 -7.98 9.15 -4.23
CA ARG A 283 -7.27 8.61 -3.05
C ARG A 283 -7.33 9.58 -1.88
N ARG A 284 -7.07 10.88 -2.09
CA ARG A 284 -7.22 11.90 -1.04
C ARG A 284 -8.62 11.94 -0.45
N ARG A 285 -9.66 11.93 -1.30
CA ARG A 285 -11.05 11.90 -0.81
C ARG A 285 -11.36 10.68 0.03
N ALA A 286 -10.84 9.52 -0.37
CA ALA A 286 -10.97 8.29 0.40
C ALA A 286 -10.25 8.35 1.74
N LEU A 287 -9.07 8.97 1.81
CA LEU A 287 -8.37 9.23 3.07
C LEU A 287 -9.18 10.15 3.98
N GLY A 288 -9.79 11.19 3.42
CA GLY A 288 -10.72 12.06 4.16
C GLY A 288 -11.91 11.30 4.74
N ALA A 289 -12.56 10.46 3.93
CA ALA A 289 -13.65 9.58 4.39
C ALA A 289 -13.19 8.58 5.45
N LEU A 290 -11.95 8.07 5.34
CA LEU A 290 -11.37 7.16 6.33
C LEU A 290 -11.17 7.86 7.68
N LEU A 291 -10.60 9.07 7.69
CA LEU A 291 -10.54 9.91 8.90
C LEU A 291 -11.93 10.21 9.46
N GLY A 292 -12.92 10.45 8.58
CA GLY A 292 -14.32 10.62 8.97
C GLY A 292 -14.84 9.47 9.81
N LYS A 293 -14.53 8.21 9.46
CA LYS A 293 -14.93 7.04 10.26
C LYS A 293 -14.37 7.06 11.68
N ALA A 294 -13.14 7.54 11.90
CA ALA A 294 -12.60 7.69 13.25
C ALA A 294 -13.33 8.78 14.04
N LEU A 295 -13.54 9.94 13.43
CA LEU A 295 -14.21 11.09 14.05
C LEU A 295 -15.66 10.76 14.41
N ASP A 296 -16.39 10.11 13.50
CA ASP A 296 -17.78 9.72 13.70
C ASP A 296 -17.94 8.68 14.84
N ARG A 297 -16.86 7.97 15.20
CA ARG A 297 -16.80 7.04 16.35
C ARG A 297 -16.35 7.71 17.65
N GLY A 298 -16.21 9.04 17.66
CA GLY A 298 -15.86 9.82 18.85
C GLY A 298 -14.37 10.09 19.04
N TRP A 299 -13.52 9.83 18.03
CA TRP A 299 -12.14 10.33 18.05
C TRP A 299 -12.15 11.88 18.05
N PRO A 300 -11.30 12.55 18.85
CA PRO A 300 -11.30 14.01 18.93
C PRO A 300 -11.04 14.67 17.57
N GLU A 301 -11.72 15.78 17.34
CA GLU A 301 -11.51 16.62 16.15
C GLU A 301 -10.13 17.28 16.13
N ASN A 302 -9.56 17.54 17.31
CA ASN A 302 -8.24 18.15 17.52
C ASN A 302 -7.46 17.39 18.61
N GLY A 303 -6.18 17.11 18.36
CA GLY A 303 -5.31 16.41 19.32
C GLY A 303 -5.59 14.90 19.37
N GLY A 304 -5.29 14.26 20.50
CA GLY A 304 -5.74 12.90 20.78
C GLY A 304 -4.62 11.97 21.22
N ALA A 305 -4.56 11.73 22.52
CA ALA A 305 -4.02 10.49 23.06
C ALA A 305 -5.21 9.58 23.38
N CYS A 306 -5.12 8.34 22.92
CA CYS A 306 -5.60 7.22 23.70
C CYS A 306 -4.71 7.12 24.96
#